data_AF-A0A2D8RHY4-F1
#
_entry.id   AF-A0A2D8RHY4-F1
#
_cell.length_a   1.000
_cell.length_b   1.000
_cell.length_c   1.000
_cell.angle_alpha   90.00
_cell.angle_beta   90.00
_cell.angle_gamma   90.00
#
_symmetry.space_group_name_H-M   'P 1'
#
loop_
_entity.id
_entity.type
_entity.pdbx_description
1 polymer ?
#
loop_
_entity_poly.entity_id
_entity_poly.type
_entity_poly.pdbx_seq_one_letter_code
_entity_poly.pdbx_strand_id
1 'polypeptide(L)'
;MTSIKEKLKSLVELITGLHSTVDRLSKCFREDLETQSDSPFDKNSADDWRVNIYGNALVRLRIILEQDFKEIETIGLVAVTRYIFELTLWLELIEENVNYALIYRKRLIDTQIRHHKGSLSQLKREVALLKAFEEEDNQARTEAIKKLRALSNPTSEEASSILSKAMGETDAKAARSFSIYTDQAKTNGYGFQAHLVETKAIPQVERHIHQLQLEFEEFERGASALVSGLLECSNWEKMAEKVKMTGEYEYIYSYTSKLLHCTPASVTTDQKKLEPEEVAVFLRYIHTKVRDIIDLSLKQPEYRIRSA
;
A
#
# COMPACT_ATOMS: atom_id res chain seq x y z
N MET A 1 10.02 0.54 41.23
CA MET A 1 9.17 0.97 40.10
C MET A 1 9.91 0.62 38.83
N THR A 2 9.36 -0.26 37.98
CA THR A 2 9.96 -0.63 36.68
C THR A 2 10.09 0.61 35.82
N SER A 3 11.25 0.81 35.19
CA SER A 3 11.47 1.97 34.32
C SER A 3 10.51 1.93 33.14
N ILE A 4 10.03 3.09 32.68
CA ILE A 4 9.17 3.16 31.48
C ILE A 4 9.85 2.49 30.27
N LYS A 5 11.19 2.58 30.17
CA LYS A 5 11.97 1.91 29.12
C LYS A 5 11.86 0.38 29.20
N GLU A 6 11.94 -0.19 30.41
CA GLU A 6 11.80 -1.64 30.62
C GLU A 6 10.37 -2.10 30.30
N LYS A 7 9.37 -1.28 30.66
CA LYS A 7 7.97 -1.54 30.31
C LYS A 7 7.75 -1.55 28.80
N LEU A 8 8.31 -0.58 28.07
CA LEU A 8 8.22 -0.53 26.61
C LEU A 8 8.92 -1.74 25.96
N LYS A 9 10.13 -2.08 26.43
CA LYS A 9 10.86 -3.26 25.95
C LYS A 9 10.06 -4.55 26.16
N SER A 10 9.50 -4.74 27.35
CA SER A 10 8.66 -5.90 27.66
C SER A 10 7.41 -5.98 26.76
N LEU A 11 6.77 -4.84 26.44
CA LEU A 11 5.64 -4.83 25.50
C LEU A 11 6.05 -5.22 24.08
N VAL A 12 7.20 -4.75 23.60
CA VAL A 12 7.74 -5.15 22.29
C VAL A 12 8.03 -6.65 22.25
N GLU A 13 8.64 -7.21 23.31
CA GLU A 13 8.89 -8.65 23.44
C GLU A 13 7.60 -9.46 23.42
N LEU A 14 6.54 -8.99 24.09
CA LEU A 14 5.22 -9.64 24.05
C LEU A 14 4.60 -9.61 22.65
N ILE A 15 4.66 -8.48 21.94
CA ILE A 15 4.12 -8.34 20.58
C ILE A 15 4.88 -9.26 19.62
N THR A 16 6.20 -9.14 19.58
CA THR A 16 7.07 -9.92 18.69
C THR A 16 7.03 -11.42 19.01
N GLY A 17 6.81 -11.79 20.28
CA GLY A 17 6.57 -13.17 20.71
C GLY A 17 5.34 -13.83 20.08
N LEU A 18 4.38 -13.06 19.54
CA LEU A 18 3.22 -13.59 18.81
C LEU A 18 3.55 -14.04 17.39
N HIS A 19 4.73 -13.67 16.85
CA HIS A 19 5.11 -13.93 15.46
C HIS A 19 4.99 -15.42 15.07
N SER A 20 5.50 -16.33 15.90
CA SER A 20 5.46 -17.78 15.61
C SER A 20 4.03 -18.33 15.55
N THR A 21 3.13 -17.80 16.37
CA THR A 21 1.71 -18.19 16.36
C THR A 21 1.02 -17.69 15.09
N VAL A 22 1.25 -16.43 14.73
CA VAL A 22 0.71 -15.83 13.50
C VAL A 22 1.25 -16.54 12.26
N ASP A 23 2.55 -16.85 12.20
CA ASP A 23 3.15 -17.57 11.07
C ASP A 23 2.53 -18.97 10.89
N ARG A 24 2.39 -19.74 11.97
CA ARG A 24 1.73 -21.05 11.94
C ARG A 24 0.30 -20.94 11.43
N LEU A 25 -0.49 -20.00 11.97
CA LEU A 25 -1.87 -19.80 11.50
C LEU A 25 -1.92 -19.40 10.03
N SER A 26 -1.02 -18.50 9.59
CA SER A 26 -0.98 -18.07 8.19
C SER A 26 -0.75 -19.22 7.21
N LYS A 27 0.04 -20.22 7.61
CA LYS A 27 0.27 -21.45 6.85
C LYS A 27 -0.97 -22.33 6.81
N CYS A 28 -1.62 -22.54 7.96
CA CYS A 28 -2.88 -23.30 8.02
C CYS A 28 -3.96 -22.75 7.09
N PHE A 29 -4.05 -21.43 6.89
CA PHE A 29 -5.01 -20.81 5.97
C PHE A 29 -4.60 -20.89 4.49
N ARG A 30 -3.30 -21.12 4.19
CA ARG A 30 -2.76 -21.11 2.81
C ARG A 30 -2.50 -22.49 2.20
N GLU A 31 -2.17 -23.50 3.01
CA GLU A 31 -1.74 -24.82 2.50
C GLU A 31 -2.80 -25.50 1.58
N ASP A 32 -4.09 -25.23 1.79
CA ASP A 32 -5.18 -25.74 0.92
C ASP A 32 -5.41 -24.96 -0.38
N LEU A 33 -4.90 -23.73 -0.54
CA LEU A 33 -4.96 -23.05 -1.85
C LEU A 33 -4.09 -23.75 -2.89
N GLU A 34 -3.11 -24.54 -2.45
CA GLU A 34 -2.12 -25.17 -3.32
C GLU A 34 -2.19 -26.69 -3.36
N THR A 35 -2.79 -27.40 -2.38
CA THR A 35 -2.60 -28.86 -2.28
C THR A 35 -3.80 -29.78 -2.02
N GLN A 36 -5.00 -29.37 -1.56
CA GLN A 36 -6.05 -30.35 -1.18
C GLN A 36 -7.53 -30.03 -1.51
N SER A 37 -7.86 -28.90 -2.13
CA SER A 37 -9.24 -28.66 -2.60
C SER A 37 -9.40 -29.07 -4.06
N ASP A 38 -10.12 -30.18 -4.32
CA ASP A 38 -10.62 -30.53 -5.67
C ASP A 38 -11.59 -29.47 -6.23
N SER A 39 -12.04 -28.53 -5.40
CA SER A 39 -12.86 -27.41 -5.82
C SER A 39 -11.99 -26.17 -6.09
N PRO A 40 -12.09 -25.54 -7.28
CA PRO A 40 -11.47 -24.24 -7.52
C PRO A 40 -12.08 -23.18 -6.60
N PHE A 41 -11.29 -22.14 -6.28
CA PHE A 41 -11.76 -20.97 -5.54
C PHE A 41 -12.99 -20.35 -6.23
N ASP A 42 -14.12 -20.36 -5.54
CA ASP A 42 -15.34 -19.72 -6.02
C ASP A 42 -15.33 -18.24 -5.63
N LYS A 43 -15.16 -17.39 -6.63
CA LYS A 43 -15.14 -15.93 -6.43
C LYS A 43 -16.45 -15.40 -5.86
N ASN A 44 -17.57 -16.10 -6.00
CA ASN A 44 -18.88 -15.69 -5.48
C ASN A 44 -19.21 -16.33 -4.12
N SER A 45 -18.33 -17.19 -3.60
CA SER A 45 -18.46 -17.78 -2.26
C SER A 45 -17.94 -16.83 -1.18
N ALA A 46 -18.81 -16.47 -0.24
CA ALA A 46 -18.42 -15.65 0.91
C ALA A 46 -17.43 -16.39 1.82
N ASP A 47 -17.56 -17.72 1.95
CA ASP A 47 -16.66 -18.56 2.74
C ASP A 47 -15.25 -18.62 2.13
N ASP A 48 -15.14 -18.80 0.81
CA ASP A 48 -13.84 -18.80 0.11
C ASP A 48 -13.11 -17.47 0.32
N TRP A 49 -13.83 -16.35 0.19
CA TRP A 49 -13.27 -15.03 0.47
C TRP A 49 -12.92 -14.84 1.93
N ARG A 50 -13.72 -15.34 2.89
CA ARG A 50 -13.37 -15.30 4.30
C ARG A 50 -12.01 -15.97 4.54
N VAL A 51 -11.83 -17.21 4.06
CA VAL A 51 -10.55 -17.95 4.21
C VAL A 51 -9.40 -17.16 3.59
N ASN A 52 -9.60 -16.64 2.39
CA ASN A 52 -8.60 -15.83 1.69
C ASN A 52 -8.22 -14.56 2.49
N ILE A 53 -9.19 -13.86 3.05
CA ILE A 53 -8.99 -12.62 3.81
C ILE A 53 -8.25 -12.92 5.12
N TYR A 54 -8.68 -13.93 5.90
CA TYR A 54 -7.98 -14.33 7.13
C TYR A 54 -6.53 -14.76 6.84
N GLY A 55 -6.31 -15.57 5.80
CA GLY A 55 -4.97 -15.97 5.39
C GLY A 55 -4.06 -14.79 5.02
N ASN A 56 -4.59 -13.83 4.24
CA ASN A 56 -3.83 -12.62 3.88
C ASN A 56 -3.62 -11.66 5.05
N ALA A 57 -4.61 -11.53 5.95
CA ALA A 57 -4.51 -10.77 7.19
C ALA A 57 -3.36 -11.29 8.07
N LEU A 58 -3.28 -12.60 8.28
CA LEU A 58 -2.24 -13.24 9.07
C LEU A 58 -0.85 -13.10 8.43
N VAL A 59 -0.73 -13.25 7.11
CA VAL A 59 0.55 -12.99 6.42
C VAL A 59 0.99 -11.55 6.59
N ARG A 60 0.07 -10.58 6.49
CA ARG A 60 0.41 -9.18 6.68
C ARG A 60 0.82 -8.88 8.12
N LEU A 61 0.10 -9.43 9.10
CA LEU A 61 0.48 -9.32 10.51
C LEU A 61 1.86 -9.92 10.78
N ARG A 62 2.18 -11.07 10.20
CA ARG A 62 3.52 -11.68 10.31
C ARG A 62 4.61 -10.70 9.88
N ILE A 63 4.44 -10.08 8.71
CA ILE A 63 5.40 -9.10 8.18
C ILE A 63 5.55 -7.91 9.13
N ILE A 64 4.43 -7.37 9.64
CA ILE A 64 4.44 -6.25 10.60
C ILE A 64 5.19 -6.64 11.88
N LEU A 65 4.91 -7.81 12.45
CA LEU A 65 5.56 -8.29 13.67
C LEU A 65 7.08 -8.55 13.48
N GLU A 66 7.51 -8.87 12.27
CA GLU A 66 8.91 -9.09 11.93
C GLU A 66 9.68 -7.78 11.69
N GLN A 67 9.03 -6.77 11.10
CA GLN A 67 9.71 -5.58 10.56
C GLN A 67 9.52 -4.32 11.41
N ASP A 68 8.32 -4.06 11.90
CA ASP A 68 7.92 -2.73 12.39
C ASP A 68 8.19 -2.51 13.89
N PHE A 69 8.76 -3.49 14.59
CA PHE A 69 9.09 -3.40 16.02
C PHE A 69 10.60 -3.47 16.31
N LYS A 70 11.45 -3.41 15.27
CA LYS A 70 12.91 -3.33 15.43
C LYS A 70 13.34 -2.01 16.05
N GLU A 71 12.70 -0.93 15.62
CA GLU A 71 12.79 0.41 16.19
C GLU A 71 11.37 0.94 16.39
N ILE A 72 11.12 1.67 17.48
CA ILE A 72 9.79 2.22 17.79
C ILE A 72 9.82 3.73 17.63
N GLU A 73 9.36 4.19 16.48
CA GLU A 73 9.13 5.60 16.17
C GLU A 73 7.63 5.93 16.15
N THR A 74 7.30 7.19 16.49
CA THR A 74 5.91 7.65 16.62
C THR A 74 5.08 7.43 15.34
N ILE A 75 5.62 7.78 14.18
CA ILE A 75 4.89 7.70 12.90
C ILE A 75 4.58 6.24 12.56
N GLY A 76 5.60 5.37 12.62
CA GLY A 76 5.44 3.93 12.39
C GLY A 76 4.45 3.30 13.36
N LEU A 77 4.59 3.56 14.65
CA LEU A 77 3.71 3.00 15.68
C LEU A 77 2.24 3.39 15.46
N VAL A 78 1.98 4.67 15.16
CA VAL A 78 0.62 5.17 14.90
C VAL A 78 0.05 4.59 13.61
N ALA A 79 0.87 4.46 12.56
CA ALA A 79 0.47 3.84 11.30
C ALA A 79 0.13 2.35 11.46
N VAL A 80 0.99 1.59 12.16
CA VAL A 80 0.78 0.17 12.45
C VAL A 80 -0.47 -0.03 13.31
N THR A 81 -0.68 0.80 14.33
CA THR A 81 -1.88 0.75 15.17
C THR A 81 -3.15 0.95 14.34
N ARG A 82 -3.18 1.97 13.48
CA ARG A 82 -4.31 2.23 12.58
C ARG A 82 -4.56 1.05 11.65
N TYR A 83 -3.50 0.51 11.06
CA TYR A 83 -3.59 -0.63 10.17
C TYR A 83 -4.20 -1.85 10.88
N ILE A 84 -3.70 -2.19 12.08
CA ILE A 84 -4.20 -3.33 12.86
C ILE A 84 -5.66 -3.11 13.27
N PHE A 85 -6.04 -1.89 13.66
CA PHE A 85 -7.43 -1.55 13.94
C PHE A 85 -8.35 -1.77 12.73
N GLU A 86 -7.98 -1.21 11.57
CA GLU A 86 -8.77 -1.37 10.33
C GLU A 86 -8.86 -2.84 9.90
N LEU A 87 -7.80 -3.61 10.11
CA LEU A 87 -7.79 -5.05 9.88
C LEU A 87 -8.74 -5.78 10.84
N THR A 88 -8.69 -5.47 12.14
CA THR A 88 -9.63 -6.04 13.12
C THR A 88 -11.08 -5.74 12.75
N LEU A 89 -11.41 -4.50 12.36
CA LEU A 89 -12.76 -4.13 11.92
C LEU A 89 -13.27 -5.04 10.80
N TRP A 90 -12.43 -5.31 9.80
CA TRP A 90 -12.80 -6.20 8.70
C TRP A 90 -13.09 -7.62 9.18
N LEU A 91 -12.23 -8.18 10.03
CA LEU A 91 -12.40 -9.55 10.52
C LEU A 91 -13.62 -9.67 11.45
N GLU A 92 -13.87 -8.69 12.32
CA GLU A 92 -15.06 -8.66 13.19
C GLU A 92 -16.35 -8.53 12.36
N LEU A 93 -16.36 -7.74 11.30
CA LEU A 93 -17.52 -7.65 10.39
C LEU A 93 -17.79 -9.00 9.71
N ILE A 94 -16.74 -9.67 9.24
CA ILE A 94 -16.88 -10.99 8.60
C ILE A 94 -17.35 -12.05 9.59
N GLU A 95 -16.89 -11.99 10.85
CA GLU A 95 -17.37 -12.84 11.94
C GLU A 95 -18.86 -12.59 12.25
N GLU A 96 -19.31 -11.32 12.23
CA GLU A 96 -20.72 -10.98 12.43
C GLU A 96 -21.59 -11.47 11.26
N ASN A 97 -21.11 -11.30 10.03
CA ASN A 97 -21.79 -11.78 8.82
C ASN A 97 -20.78 -12.06 7.71
N VAL A 98 -20.69 -13.33 7.31
CA VAL A 98 -19.73 -13.80 6.29
C VAL A 98 -19.83 -13.06 4.95
N ASN A 99 -21.01 -12.53 4.59
CA ASN A 99 -21.20 -11.77 3.34
C ASN A 99 -20.43 -10.44 3.32
N TYR A 100 -19.91 -9.95 4.46
CA TYR A 100 -18.93 -8.85 4.45
C TYR A 100 -17.62 -9.23 3.74
N ALA A 101 -17.31 -10.52 3.58
CA ALA A 101 -16.19 -10.98 2.75
C ALA A 101 -16.43 -10.67 1.25
N LEU A 102 -17.69 -10.74 0.79
CA LEU A 102 -18.05 -10.32 -0.56
C LEU A 102 -18.05 -8.79 -0.71
N ILE A 103 -18.38 -8.04 0.35
CA ILE A 103 -18.18 -6.58 0.36
C ILE A 103 -16.69 -6.23 0.26
N TYR A 104 -15.84 -6.96 0.99
CA TYR A 104 -14.40 -6.80 0.89
C TYR A 104 -13.91 -7.03 -0.54
N ARG A 105 -14.36 -8.11 -1.20
CA ARG A 105 -14.08 -8.36 -2.62
C ARG A 105 -14.50 -7.19 -3.50
N LYS A 106 -15.75 -6.73 -3.40
CA LYS A 106 -16.26 -5.60 -4.18
C LYS A 106 -15.36 -4.38 -4.03
N ARG A 107 -14.97 -4.06 -2.79
CA ARG A 107 -14.10 -2.93 -2.47
C ARG A 107 -12.67 -3.13 -2.99
N LEU A 108 -12.16 -4.35 -2.97
CA LEU A 108 -10.86 -4.69 -3.53
C LEU A 108 -10.84 -4.41 -5.04
N ILE A 109 -11.84 -4.90 -5.78
CA ILE A 109 -11.94 -4.69 -7.23
C ILE A 109 -12.05 -3.19 -7.54
N ASP A 110 -12.96 -2.47 -6.87
CA ASP A 110 -13.12 -1.03 -7.08
C ASP A 110 -11.82 -0.24 -6.77
N THR A 111 -11.14 -0.59 -5.68
CA THR A 111 -9.88 0.06 -5.29
C THR A 111 -8.79 -0.22 -6.32
N GLN A 112 -8.70 -1.44 -6.86
CA GLN A 112 -7.75 -1.78 -7.92
C GLN A 112 -8.05 -1.04 -9.22
N ILE A 113 -9.33 -0.91 -9.61
CA ILE A 113 -9.73 -0.11 -10.78
C ILE A 113 -9.29 1.35 -10.59
N ARG A 114 -9.57 1.96 -9.44
CA ARG A 114 -9.17 3.33 -9.14
C ARG A 114 -7.66 3.50 -9.14
N HIS A 115 -6.93 2.57 -8.52
CA HIS A 115 -5.47 2.55 -8.52
C HIS A 115 -4.93 2.52 -9.95
N HIS A 116 -5.36 1.56 -10.77
CA HIS A 116 -4.86 1.44 -12.15
C HIS A 116 -5.25 2.61 -13.04
N LYS A 117 -6.44 3.21 -12.86
CA LYS A 117 -6.79 4.46 -13.55
C LYS A 117 -5.88 5.62 -13.13
N GLY A 118 -5.54 5.72 -11.84
CA GLY A 118 -4.56 6.68 -11.33
C GLY A 118 -3.18 6.46 -11.94
N SER A 119 -2.71 5.21 -11.97
CA SER A 119 -1.45 4.81 -12.59
C SER A 119 -1.44 5.11 -14.09
N LEU A 120 -2.53 4.85 -14.82
CA LEU A 120 -2.65 5.19 -16.24
C LEU A 120 -2.54 6.72 -16.46
N SER A 121 -3.21 7.51 -15.63
CA SER A 121 -3.09 8.97 -15.66
C SER A 121 -1.65 9.42 -15.39
N GLN A 122 -0.98 8.81 -14.40
CA GLN A 122 0.43 9.06 -14.13
C GLN A 122 1.29 8.73 -15.36
N LEU A 123 1.17 7.52 -15.94
CA LEU A 123 1.94 7.12 -17.11
C LEU A 123 1.73 8.06 -18.31
N LYS A 124 0.51 8.56 -18.52
CA LYS A 124 0.24 9.57 -19.57
C LYS A 124 0.95 10.89 -19.27
N ARG A 125 0.98 11.33 -18.01
CA ARG A 125 1.77 12.50 -17.58
C ARG A 125 3.27 12.26 -17.77
N GLU A 126 3.77 11.07 -17.45
CA GLU A 126 5.17 10.69 -17.67
C GLU A 126 5.55 10.76 -19.15
N VAL A 127 4.73 10.20 -20.05
CA VAL A 127 4.96 10.28 -21.50
C VAL A 127 5.03 11.74 -21.96
N ALA A 128 4.09 12.59 -21.50
CA ALA A 128 4.11 14.01 -21.85
C ALA A 128 5.37 14.73 -21.34
N LEU A 129 5.78 14.43 -20.10
CA LEU A 129 7.00 14.97 -19.49
C LEU A 129 8.25 14.55 -20.26
N LEU A 130 8.38 13.26 -20.59
CA LEU A 130 9.52 12.74 -21.36
C LEU A 130 9.57 13.36 -22.76
N LYS A 131 8.43 13.51 -23.45
CA LYS A 131 8.36 14.20 -24.75
C LYS A 131 8.77 15.68 -24.63
N ALA A 132 8.43 16.34 -23.52
CA ALA A 132 8.90 17.71 -23.26
C ALA A 132 10.42 17.78 -23.06
N PHE A 133 11.00 16.84 -22.31
CA PHE A 133 12.46 16.76 -22.16
C PHE A 133 13.18 16.37 -23.45
N GLU A 134 12.59 15.55 -24.30
CA GLU A 134 13.13 15.28 -25.64
C GLU A 134 13.24 16.56 -26.48
N GLU A 135 12.20 17.40 -26.46
CA GLU A 135 12.22 18.68 -27.16
C GLU A 135 13.29 19.63 -26.59
N GLU A 136 13.37 19.75 -25.27
CA GLU A 136 14.41 20.54 -24.61
C GLU A 136 15.83 20.03 -24.94
N ASP A 137 16.04 18.71 -24.92
CA ASP A 137 17.33 18.09 -25.25
C ASP A 137 17.71 18.32 -26.72
N ASN A 138 16.75 18.20 -27.63
CA ASN A 138 16.95 18.49 -29.06
C ASN A 138 17.30 19.95 -29.31
N GLN A 139 16.66 20.89 -28.61
CA GLN A 139 16.98 22.32 -28.68
C GLN A 139 18.39 22.58 -28.13
N ALA A 140 18.71 22.07 -26.94
CA ALA A 140 20.02 22.22 -26.32
C ALA A 140 21.14 21.64 -27.20
N ARG A 141 20.92 20.47 -27.81
CA ARG A 141 21.85 19.85 -28.75
C ARG A 141 22.03 20.69 -30.01
N THR A 142 20.96 21.26 -30.54
CA THR A 142 21.01 22.13 -31.73
C THR A 142 21.82 23.40 -31.45
N GLU A 143 21.64 24.01 -30.28
CA GLU A 143 22.43 25.17 -29.85
C GLU A 143 23.90 24.81 -29.62
N ALA A 144 24.18 23.66 -29.00
CA ALA A 144 25.54 23.15 -28.82
C ALA A 144 26.25 22.95 -30.16
N ILE A 145 25.56 22.37 -31.17
CA ILE A 145 26.10 22.21 -32.52
C ILE A 145 26.36 23.57 -33.19
N LYS A 146 25.47 24.56 -33.02
CA LYS A 146 25.70 25.93 -33.53
C LYS A 146 26.93 26.58 -32.90
N LYS A 147 27.09 26.46 -31.58
CA LYS A 147 28.28 26.96 -30.86
C LYS A 147 29.55 26.28 -31.36
N LEU A 148 29.51 24.97 -31.59
CA LEU A 148 30.64 24.22 -32.13
C LEU A 148 31.05 24.65 -33.53
N ARG A 149 30.08 24.89 -34.43
CA ARG A 149 30.35 25.36 -35.80
C ARG A 149 30.91 26.77 -35.86
N ALA A 150 30.66 27.60 -34.83
CA ALA A 150 31.21 28.94 -34.73
C ALA A 150 32.69 28.94 -34.29
N LEU A 151 33.20 27.82 -33.77
CA LEU A 151 34.60 27.67 -33.39
C LEU A 151 35.43 27.28 -34.63
N SER A 152 36.54 27.98 -34.86
CA SER A 152 37.35 27.78 -36.07
C SER A 152 38.14 26.47 -36.09
N ASN A 153 38.31 25.79 -34.95
CA ASN A 153 38.86 24.44 -34.80
C ASN A 153 38.68 23.98 -33.33
N PRO A 154 37.48 23.54 -32.90
CA PRO A 154 37.27 23.07 -31.54
C PRO A 154 38.10 21.80 -31.27
N THR A 155 38.76 21.75 -30.12
CA THR A 155 39.39 20.51 -29.64
C THR A 155 38.32 19.47 -29.29
N SER A 156 38.71 18.18 -29.25
CA SER A 156 37.82 17.10 -28.83
C SER A 156 37.25 17.32 -27.42
N GLU A 157 38.06 17.90 -26.52
CA GLU A 157 37.67 18.21 -25.14
C GLU A 157 36.65 19.36 -25.08
N GLU A 158 36.84 20.42 -25.87
CA GLU A 158 35.88 21.53 -25.97
C GLU A 158 34.54 21.07 -26.56
N ALA A 159 34.59 20.22 -27.60
CA ALA A 159 33.39 19.65 -28.21
C ALA A 159 32.61 18.77 -27.23
N SER A 160 33.32 17.91 -26.51
CA SER A 160 32.74 17.05 -25.48
C SER A 160 32.13 17.87 -24.33
N SER A 161 32.84 18.90 -23.86
CA SER A 161 32.37 19.77 -22.78
C SER A 161 31.08 20.52 -23.16
N ILE A 162 31.01 21.08 -24.37
CA ILE A 162 29.83 21.82 -24.85
C ILE A 162 28.61 20.90 -24.98
N LEU A 163 28.79 19.69 -25.51
CA LEU A 163 27.70 18.72 -25.65
C LEU A 163 27.26 18.15 -24.29
N SER A 164 28.21 17.80 -23.43
CA SER A 164 27.93 17.28 -22.09
C SER A 164 27.19 18.30 -21.22
N LYS A 165 27.56 19.59 -21.32
CA LYS A 165 26.86 20.66 -20.61
C LYS A 165 25.41 20.81 -21.07
N ALA A 166 25.16 20.73 -22.37
CA ALA A 166 23.82 20.82 -22.94
C ALA A 166 22.91 19.68 -22.44
N MET A 167 23.42 18.44 -22.39
CA MET A 167 22.68 17.29 -21.88
C MET A 167 22.48 17.35 -20.35
N GLY A 168 23.52 17.78 -19.61
CA GLY A 168 23.50 17.83 -18.15
C GLY A 168 22.46 18.81 -17.57
N GLU A 169 22.15 19.89 -18.29
CA GLU A 169 21.13 20.86 -17.86
C GLU A 169 19.72 20.26 -17.93
N THR A 170 19.41 19.51 -19.00
CA THR A 170 18.14 18.79 -19.15
C THR A 170 18.02 17.68 -18.10
N ASP A 171 19.07 16.91 -17.88
CA ASP A 171 19.09 15.84 -16.88
C ASP A 171 18.91 16.37 -15.45
N ALA A 172 19.48 17.53 -15.14
CA ALA A 172 19.30 18.17 -13.84
C ALA A 172 17.86 18.67 -13.63
N LYS A 173 17.16 19.11 -14.69
CA LYS A 173 15.73 19.43 -14.63
C LYS A 173 14.89 18.17 -14.46
N ALA A 174 15.19 17.12 -15.23
CA ALA A 174 14.52 15.83 -15.15
C ALA A 174 14.62 15.21 -13.74
N ALA A 175 15.78 15.34 -13.09
CA ALA A 175 15.99 14.85 -11.72
C ALA A 175 15.13 15.57 -10.65
N ARG A 176 14.62 16.78 -10.96
CA ARG A 176 13.68 17.50 -10.09
C ARG A 176 12.21 17.11 -10.34
N SER A 177 11.97 16.26 -11.32
CA SER A 177 10.63 15.76 -11.65
C SER A 177 10.40 14.43 -10.94
N PHE A 178 9.19 14.24 -10.40
CA PHE A 178 8.77 12.96 -9.81
C PHE A 178 8.46 11.95 -10.91
N SER A 179 9.50 11.31 -11.44
CA SER A 179 9.41 10.30 -12.49
C SER A 179 10.31 9.11 -12.19
N ILE A 180 9.80 7.90 -12.40
CA ILE A 180 10.58 6.66 -12.28
C ILE A 180 11.31 6.28 -13.58
N TYR A 181 11.06 7.02 -14.67
CA TYR A 181 11.62 6.72 -16.00
C TYR A 181 12.75 7.67 -16.42
N THR A 182 12.92 8.80 -15.73
CA THR A 182 13.94 9.80 -16.05
C THR A 182 15.36 9.24 -15.96
N ASP A 183 15.66 8.37 -14.99
CA ASP A 183 16.98 7.76 -14.90
C ASP A 183 17.30 6.82 -16.07
N GLN A 184 16.31 6.07 -16.57
CA GLN A 184 16.47 5.25 -17.78
C GLN A 184 16.53 6.12 -19.05
N ALA A 185 15.81 7.24 -19.05
CA ALA A 185 15.78 8.18 -20.17
C ALA A 185 17.15 8.85 -20.43
N LYS A 186 17.96 9.06 -19.39
CA LYS A 186 19.34 9.59 -19.52
C LYS A 186 20.20 8.73 -20.44
N THR A 187 20.05 7.41 -20.39
CA THR A 187 20.83 6.49 -21.23
C THR A 187 20.15 6.20 -22.55
N ASN A 188 18.82 6.09 -22.55
CA ASN A 188 18.05 5.61 -23.70
C ASN A 188 17.60 6.75 -24.64
N GLY A 189 17.66 8.00 -24.18
CA GLY A 189 16.99 9.13 -24.78
C GLY A 189 15.54 9.27 -24.31
N TYR A 190 15.14 10.51 -24.02
CA TYR A 190 13.81 10.84 -23.50
C TYR A 190 12.67 10.41 -24.44
N GLY A 191 12.82 10.63 -25.75
CA GLY A 191 11.81 10.24 -26.75
C GLY A 191 11.60 8.73 -26.86
N PHE A 192 12.70 7.97 -26.91
CA PHE A 192 12.62 6.52 -26.96
C PHE A 192 12.02 5.95 -25.68
N GLN A 193 12.39 6.48 -24.51
CA GLN A 193 11.77 6.08 -23.25
C GLN A 193 10.27 6.40 -23.22
N ALA A 194 9.85 7.58 -23.72
CA ALA A 194 8.43 7.92 -23.85
C ALA A 194 7.68 6.90 -24.71
N HIS A 195 8.27 6.54 -25.86
CA HIS A 195 7.71 5.51 -26.74
C HIS A 195 7.59 4.14 -26.07
N LEU A 196 8.60 3.72 -25.28
CA LEU A 196 8.53 2.47 -24.51
C LEU A 196 7.40 2.48 -23.49
N VAL A 197 7.20 3.58 -22.77
CA VAL A 197 6.10 3.72 -21.81
C VAL A 197 4.75 3.67 -22.53
N GLU A 198 4.64 4.37 -23.66
CA GLU A 198 3.43 4.45 -24.49
C GLU A 198 3.03 3.10 -25.11
N THR A 199 4.00 2.31 -25.55
CA THR A 199 3.75 1.04 -26.25
C THR A 199 3.75 -0.20 -25.36
N LYS A 200 4.39 -0.15 -24.18
CA LYS A 200 4.49 -1.32 -23.28
C LYS A 200 3.72 -1.13 -21.98
N ALA A 201 3.99 -0.05 -21.25
CA ALA A 201 3.43 0.14 -19.90
C ALA A 201 1.94 0.52 -19.94
N ILE A 202 1.57 1.49 -20.77
CA ILE A 202 0.17 1.96 -20.89
C ILE A 202 -0.78 0.82 -21.30
N PRO A 203 -0.51 0.05 -22.38
CA PRO A 203 -1.41 -1.03 -22.80
C PRO A 203 -1.55 -2.15 -21.76
N GLN A 204 -0.51 -2.41 -20.95
CA GLN A 204 -0.60 -3.36 -19.85
C GLN A 204 -1.60 -2.89 -18.78
N VAL A 205 -1.52 -1.62 -18.38
CA VAL A 205 -2.45 -1.05 -17.39
C VAL A 205 -3.88 -1.00 -17.92
N GLU A 206 -4.07 -0.62 -19.19
CA GLU A 206 -5.40 -0.60 -19.83
C GLU A 206 -6.03 -1.99 -19.87
N ARG A 207 -5.26 -3.04 -20.18
CA ARG A 207 -5.74 -4.43 -20.10
C ARG A 207 -6.17 -4.82 -18.69
N HIS A 208 -5.39 -4.46 -17.66
CA HIS A 208 -5.78 -4.75 -16.28
C HIS A 208 -7.06 -4.01 -15.87
N ILE A 209 -7.22 -2.73 -16.26
CA ILE A 209 -8.46 -1.98 -16.01
C ILE A 209 -9.65 -2.70 -16.64
N HIS A 210 -9.52 -3.10 -17.91
CA HIS A 210 -10.60 -3.79 -18.61
C HIS A 210 -10.97 -5.12 -17.93
N GLN A 211 -9.98 -5.93 -17.57
CA GLN A 211 -10.20 -7.20 -16.86
C GLN A 211 -10.92 -6.99 -15.51
N LEU A 212 -10.51 -5.99 -14.74
CA LEU A 212 -11.15 -5.67 -13.46
C LEU A 212 -12.57 -5.14 -13.62
N GLN A 213 -12.85 -4.40 -14.71
CA GLN A 213 -14.21 -3.96 -15.03
C GLN A 213 -15.12 -5.16 -15.34
N LEU A 214 -14.63 -6.13 -16.12
CA LEU A 214 -15.38 -7.36 -16.39
C LEU A 214 -15.64 -8.14 -15.09
N GLU A 215 -14.64 -8.23 -14.20
CA GLU A 215 -14.80 -8.89 -12.90
C GLU A 215 -15.79 -8.15 -11.99
N PHE A 216 -15.81 -6.82 -12.03
CA PHE A 216 -16.79 -6.02 -11.29
C PHE A 216 -18.22 -6.26 -11.81
N GLU A 217 -18.40 -6.30 -13.13
CA GLU A 217 -19.70 -6.63 -13.73
C GLU A 217 -20.14 -8.06 -13.42
N GLU A 218 -19.20 -9.01 -13.38
CA GLU A 218 -19.45 -10.39 -12.94
C GLU A 218 -19.93 -10.42 -11.48
N PHE A 219 -19.26 -9.69 -10.59
CA PHE A 219 -19.69 -9.53 -9.20
C PHE A 219 -21.12 -8.96 -9.11
N GLU A 220 -21.42 -7.90 -9.87
CA GLU A 220 -22.74 -7.27 -9.84
C GLU A 220 -23.85 -8.22 -10.29
N ARG A 221 -23.58 -9.12 -11.24
CA ARG A 221 -24.53 -10.15 -11.68
C ARG A 221 -24.69 -11.32 -10.69
N GLY A 222 -23.61 -11.75 -10.06
CA GLY A 222 -23.57 -13.01 -9.29
C GLY A 222 -23.75 -12.85 -7.78
N ALA A 223 -23.21 -11.78 -7.19
CA ALA A 223 -23.07 -11.66 -5.73
C ALA A 223 -23.72 -10.40 -5.15
N SER A 224 -24.13 -9.43 -5.98
CA SER A 224 -24.72 -8.15 -5.52
C SER A 224 -25.96 -8.35 -4.64
N ALA A 225 -26.80 -9.32 -4.98
CA ALA A 225 -27.98 -9.65 -4.18
C ALA A 225 -27.63 -10.14 -2.76
N LEU A 226 -26.53 -10.88 -2.59
CA LEU A 226 -26.10 -11.44 -1.31
C LEU A 226 -25.59 -10.38 -0.34
N VAL A 227 -25.13 -9.25 -0.87
CA VAL A 227 -24.64 -8.11 -0.09
C VAL A 227 -25.66 -6.96 -0.03
N SER A 228 -26.84 -7.13 -0.63
CA SER A 228 -27.89 -6.12 -0.61
C SER A 228 -28.37 -5.86 0.82
N GLY A 229 -28.38 -4.59 1.24
CA GLY A 229 -28.78 -4.19 2.59
C GLY A 229 -27.68 -4.29 3.65
N LEU A 230 -26.49 -4.78 3.31
CA LEU A 230 -25.32 -4.65 4.17
C LEU A 230 -24.75 -3.23 4.08
N LEU A 231 -24.07 -2.81 5.15
CA LEU A 231 -23.41 -1.52 5.18
C LEU A 231 -22.36 -1.46 4.07
N GLU A 232 -22.48 -0.47 3.18
CA GLU A 232 -21.39 -0.15 2.27
C GLU A 232 -20.22 0.39 3.10
N CYS A 233 -19.23 -0.48 3.34
CA CYS A 233 -18.04 -0.25 4.14
C CYS A 233 -17.10 0.78 3.51
N SER A 234 -17.57 2.01 3.25
CA SER A 234 -16.77 3.14 2.75
C SER A 234 -16.36 4.11 3.86
N ASN A 235 -17.07 4.09 4.98
CA ASN A 235 -16.79 4.91 6.17
C ASN A 235 -16.39 4.03 7.37
N TRP A 236 -15.14 4.19 7.81
CA TRP A 236 -14.56 3.46 8.95
C TRP A 236 -15.28 3.72 10.27
N GLU A 237 -15.85 4.90 10.48
CA GLU A 237 -16.63 5.25 11.67
C GLU A 237 -17.88 4.36 11.77
N LYS A 238 -18.63 4.23 10.67
CA LYS A 238 -19.83 3.38 10.61
C LYS A 238 -19.49 1.90 10.77
N MET A 239 -18.35 1.46 10.23
CA MET A 239 -17.86 0.09 10.45
C MET A 239 -17.53 -0.13 11.92
N ALA A 240 -16.86 0.83 12.57
CA ALA A 240 -16.56 0.76 13.99
C ALA A 240 -17.82 0.77 14.85
N GLU A 241 -18.82 1.59 14.53
CA GLU A 241 -20.12 1.58 15.20
C GLU A 241 -20.79 0.20 15.11
N LYS A 242 -20.79 -0.40 13.91
CA LYS A 242 -21.38 -1.71 13.65
C LYS A 242 -20.80 -2.81 14.55
N VAL A 243 -19.48 -2.83 14.73
CA VAL A 243 -18.79 -3.81 15.60
C VAL A 243 -18.46 -3.27 16.99
N LYS A 244 -19.10 -2.16 17.41
CA LYS A 244 -18.99 -1.55 18.75
C LYS A 244 -17.57 -1.10 19.16
N MET A 245 -16.77 -0.67 18.20
CA MET A 245 -15.40 -0.17 18.36
C MET A 245 -15.26 1.35 18.18
N THR A 246 -16.35 2.12 18.33
CA THR A 246 -16.37 3.59 18.12
C THR A 246 -15.34 4.34 18.98
N GLY A 247 -15.18 3.98 20.26
CA GLY A 247 -14.20 4.65 21.12
C GLY A 247 -12.75 4.41 20.68
N GLU A 248 -12.45 3.22 20.14
CA GLU A 248 -11.14 2.93 19.56
C GLU A 248 -10.92 3.71 18.26
N TYR A 249 -11.95 3.79 17.42
CA TYR A 249 -11.94 4.61 16.20
C TYR A 249 -11.59 6.05 16.51
N GLU A 250 -12.35 6.70 17.40
CA GLU A 250 -12.17 8.11 17.76
C GLU A 250 -10.75 8.38 18.27
N TYR A 251 -10.25 7.51 19.16
CA TYR A 251 -8.92 7.64 19.74
C TYR A 251 -7.82 7.46 18.68
N ILE A 252 -7.87 6.41 17.88
CA ILE A 252 -6.82 6.13 16.88
C ILE A 252 -6.85 7.18 15.77
N TYR A 253 -8.04 7.59 15.31
CA TYR A 253 -8.18 8.58 14.25
C TYR A 253 -7.77 9.98 14.70
N SER A 254 -7.96 10.36 15.96
CA SER A 254 -7.47 11.64 16.47
C SER A 254 -5.94 11.73 16.45
N TYR A 255 -5.24 10.67 16.85
CA TYR A 255 -3.77 10.63 16.83
C TYR A 255 -3.21 10.48 15.42
N THR A 256 -3.79 9.63 14.58
CA THR A 256 -3.31 9.44 13.20
C THR A 256 -3.50 10.71 12.38
N SER A 257 -4.63 11.39 12.52
CA SER A 257 -4.86 12.68 11.85
C SER A 257 -3.86 13.74 12.30
N LYS A 258 -3.57 13.83 13.61
CA LYS A 258 -2.62 14.80 14.17
C LYS A 258 -1.17 14.49 13.82
N LEU A 259 -0.74 13.23 13.84
CA LEU A 259 0.68 12.86 13.78
C LEU A 259 1.14 12.36 12.40
N LEU A 260 0.22 11.86 11.55
CA LEU A 260 0.57 11.44 10.18
C LEU A 260 0.38 12.55 9.15
N HIS A 261 -0.45 13.56 9.44
CA HIS A 261 -0.65 14.69 8.53
C HIS A 261 0.09 15.94 8.99
N CYS A 262 0.66 16.66 8.03
CA CYS A 262 1.20 17.99 8.24
C CYS A 262 0.03 18.98 8.39
N THR A 263 -0.42 19.19 9.62
CA THR A 263 -1.41 20.19 9.98
C THR A 263 -0.70 21.34 10.70
N PRO A 264 -1.24 22.58 10.68
CA PRO A 264 -0.63 23.68 11.43
C PRO A 264 -0.40 23.33 12.91
N ALA A 265 -1.31 22.56 13.52
CA ALA A 265 -1.18 22.09 14.89
C ALA A 265 0.00 21.11 15.06
N SER A 266 0.21 20.17 14.13
CA SER A 266 1.31 19.20 14.23
C SER A 266 2.70 19.79 13.97
N VAL A 267 2.76 20.91 13.26
CA VAL A 267 4.02 21.66 13.04
C VAL A 267 4.33 22.60 14.20
N THR A 268 3.32 23.29 14.73
CA THR A 268 3.50 24.44 15.62
C THR A 268 3.47 24.06 17.10
N THR A 269 2.78 22.98 17.48
CA THR A 269 2.68 22.56 18.88
C THR A 269 3.83 21.64 19.29
N ASP A 270 4.06 21.52 20.61
CA ASP A 270 5.18 20.74 21.17
C ASP A 270 4.96 19.22 21.05
N GLN A 271 3.74 18.75 20.79
CA GLN A 271 3.43 17.33 20.64
C GLN A 271 3.80 16.81 19.25
N LYS A 272 5.11 16.79 18.97
CA LYS A 272 5.72 16.30 17.72
C LYS A 272 5.93 14.79 17.73
N LYS A 273 5.84 14.16 18.91
CA LYS A 273 6.04 12.73 19.15
C LYS A 273 5.05 12.25 20.20
N LEU A 274 4.87 10.94 20.25
CA LEU A 274 4.19 10.29 21.37
C LEU A 274 5.08 10.34 22.61
N GLU A 275 4.49 10.69 23.74
CA GLU A 275 5.13 10.55 25.05
C GLU A 275 5.31 9.06 25.39
N PRO A 276 6.31 8.69 26.22
CA PRO A 276 6.59 7.29 26.57
C PRO A 276 5.37 6.52 27.08
N GLU A 277 4.48 7.18 27.83
CA GLU A 277 3.24 6.61 28.33
C GLU A 277 2.24 6.35 27.21
N GLU A 278 2.13 7.25 26.23
CA GLU A 278 1.29 7.10 25.05
C GLU A 278 1.82 5.95 24.17
N VAL A 279 3.13 5.87 23.95
CA VAL A 279 3.78 4.73 23.27
C VAL A 279 3.36 3.42 23.94
N ALA A 280 3.38 3.37 25.27
CA ALA A 280 2.97 2.18 26.01
C ALA A 280 1.48 1.84 25.80
N VAL A 281 0.59 2.83 25.62
CA VAL A 281 -0.83 2.62 25.30
C VAL A 281 -0.97 1.97 23.92
N PHE A 282 -0.31 2.54 22.90
CA PHE A 282 -0.35 2.02 21.54
C PHE A 282 0.21 0.60 21.43
N LEU A 283 1.35 0.31 22.08
CA LEU A 283 1.92 -1.05 22.11
C LEU A 283 0.99 -2.05 22.82
N ARG A 284 0.38 -1.67 23.96
CA ARG A 284 -0.61 -2.53 24.63
C ARG A 284 -1.80 -2.82 23.72
N TYR A 285 -2.32 -1.79 23.07
CA TYR A 285 -3.42 -1.92 22.13
C TYR A 285 -3.08 -2.88 20.98
N ILE A 286 -1.91 -2.70 20.34
CA ILE A 286 -1.44 -3.60 19.29
C ILE A 286 -1.36 -5.04 19.78
N HIS A 287 -0.72 -5.28 20.92
CA HIS A 287 -0.61 -6.62 21.49
C HIS A 287 -1.99 -7.26 21.70
N THR A 288 -2.94 -6.51 22.27
CA THR A 288 -4.33 -6.97 22.44
C THR A 288 -4.99 -7.29 21.10
N LYS A 289 -4.94 -6.39 20.11
CA LYS A 289 -5.60 -6.62 18.82
C LYS A 289 -4.99 -7.74 17.99
N VAL A 290 -3.68 -7.94 18.06
CA VAL A 290 -3.05 -9.11 17.41
C VAL A 290 -3.57 -10.41 18.06
N ARG A 291 -3.75 -10.44 19.38
CA ARG A 291 -4.37 -11.58 20.06
C ARG A 291 -5.84 -11.77 19.69
N ASP A 292 -6.62 -10.69 19.61
CA ASP A 292 -8.00 -10.75 19.17
C ASP A 292 -8.10 -11.35 17.74
N ILE A 293 -7.21 -10.96 16.83
CA ILE A 293 -7.15 -11.51 15.47
C ILE A 293 -6.76 -12.99 15.48
N ILE A 294 -5.81 -13.40 16.35
CA ILE A 294 -5.48 -14.82 16.56
C ILE A 294 -6.74 -15.58 17.03
N ASP A 295 -7.46 -15.07 18.02
CA ASP A 295 -8.64 -15.71 18.58
C ASP A 295 -9.78 -15.79 17.54
N LEU A 296 -9.99 -14.75 16.74
CA LEU A 296 -10.91 -14.79 15.59
C LEU A 296 -10.51 -15.87 14.58
N SER A 297 -9.21 -15.98 14.27
CA SER A 297 -8.69 -16.98 13.33
C SER A 297 -8.91 -18.41 13.83
N LEU A 298 -8.73 -18.65 15.13
CA LEU A 298 -8.93 -19.95 15.76
C LEU A 298 -10.41 -20.39 15.81
N LYS A 299 -11.35 -19.44 15.74
CA LYS A 299 -12.79 -19.74 15.70
C LYS A 299 -13.27 -20.21 14.34
N GLN A 300 -12.52 -19.91 13.27
CA GLN A 300 -12.94 -20.20 11.91
C GLN A 300 -13.05 -21.73 11.67
N PRO A 301 -14.09 -22.20 10.96
CA PRO A 301 -14.31 -23.63 10.69
C PRO A 301 -13.09 -24.32 10.07
N GLU A 302 -12.38 -23.61 9.20
CA GLU A 302 -11.25 -24.10 8.44
C GLU A 302 -10.03 -24.37 9.34
N TYR A 303 -9.86 -23.61 10.42
CA TYR A 303 -8.85 -23.93 11.42
C TYR A 303 -9.19 -25.23 12.16
N ARG A 304 -10.45 -25.38 12.61
CA ARG A 304 -10.88 -26.55 13.38
C ARG A 304 -10.75 -27.86 12.62
N ILE A 305 -11.11 -27.85 11.34
CA ILE A 305 -11.00 -29.01 10.45
C ILE A 305 -9.53 -29.41 10.25
N ARG A 306 -8.61 -28.43 10.22
CA ARG A 306 -7.18 -28.65 9.92
C ARG A 306 -6.30 -28.92 11.14
N SER A 307 -6.81 -28.59 12.34
CA SER A 307 -6.11 -28.84 13.62
C SER A 307 -6.46 -30.19 14.26
N ALA A 308 -7.45 -30.90 13.73
CA ALA A 308 -7.88 -32.22 14.16
C ALA A 308 -7.07 -33.32 13.44
#